data_AF-A0A0P1EWA1-F1
#
_entry.id   AF-A0A0P1EWA1-F1
#
_cell.length_a   1.000
_cell.length_b   1.000
_cell.length_c   1.000
_cell.angle_alpha   90.00
_cell.angle_beta   90.00
_cell.angle_gamma   90.00
#
_symmetry.space_group_name_H-M   'P 1'
#
loop_
_entity.id
_entity.type
_entity.pdbx_description
1 polymer ?
#
loop_
_entity_poly.entity_id
_entity_poly.type
_entity_poly.pdbx_seq_one_letter_code
_entity_poly.pdbx_strand_id
1 'polypeptide(L)'
;MAGNLKKFVNPRFLKTIDPMLMRQLFDRHFVGGAAPIAFDDAEANHRGLLAEYFDQPVNDWSEGLVADLHRIAELGTSHGMETILSAARRQQITLFEPADPEQTADAPAEQDPKHVALHVYLHHHDLFEVAADQLALRAPTAMAEFRGPERDVPADFTDDVGAALEAAAAALFAKDLQGGYCRLAPYDEDDEFNLVLSHGAPVKTTPVVSGDREEIITVRAVKYAALRYNATEGRLLIGGVLKSQQVELAELFATHILGRPGFFAGDHARDLYTLDPISEAGPDFAFEHRHDDTIHSVTIVAAAADLFEWDEDAQASRHLRSWVTKDTNGALRNFTTSEVDFRQGWRLGEITFRVFFHVGKKKPAQSTVRLKPPGTLAFRRTRFEKSIHTLIARNGLEKDHDFDLVVEAAE
;
A
#
# COMPACT_ATOMS: atom_id res chain seq x y z
N MET A 1 -4.50 11.22 1.31
CA MET A 1 -4.80 12.64 1.61
C MET A 1 -3.61 13.38 2.27
N ALA A 2 -2.47 12.73 2.51
CA ALA A 2 -1.27 13.29 3.16
C ALA A 2 -0.46 14.33 2.33
N GLY A 3 -1.11 15.04 1.41
CA GLY A 3 -0.40 15.97 0.49
C GLY A 3 -0.48 17.44 0.86
N ASN A 4 -1.37 17.85 1.79
CA ASN A 4 -1.54 19.26 2.11
C ASN A 4 -1.95 19.43 3.57
N LEU A 5 -0.99 19.81 4.42
CA LEU A 5 -1.24 20.08 5.84
C LEU A 5 -2.27 21.20 6.04
N LYS A 6 -2.29 22.25 5.22
CA LYS A 6 -3.32 23.30 5.32
C LYS A 6 -4.74 22.77 5.12
N LYS A 7 -4.93 21.72 4.30
CA LYS A 7 -6.23 21.02 4.20
C LYS A 7 -6.55 20.20 5.46
N PHE A 8 -5.53 19.70 6.14
CA PHE A 8 -5.67 18.98 7.40
C PHE A 8 -6.01 19.95 8.54
N VAL A 9 -5.24 21.01 8.75
CA VAL A 9 -5.51 22.07 9.76
C VAL A 9 -6.55 23.09 9.30
N ASN A 10 -7.64 22.63 8.69
CA ASN A 10 -8.68 23.51 8.17
C ASN A 10 -9.55 24.13 9.29
N PRO A 11 -10.30 25.20 9.01
CA PRO A 11 -11.13 25.87 10.03
C PRO A 11 -12.18 24.96 10.69
N ARG A 12 -12.63 23.89 10.02
CA ARG A 12 -13.57 22.93 10.61
C ARG A 12 -12.89 22.10 11.70
N PHE A 13 -11.66 21.64 11.44
CA PHE A 13 -10.86 20.91 12.43
C PHE A 13 -10.50 21.80 13.63
N LEU A 14 -10.06 23.03 13.41
CA LEU A 14 -9.70 23.95 14.50
C LEU A 14 -10.90 24.33 15.39
N LYS A 15 -12.13 24.24 14.86
CA LYS A 15 -13.35 24.41 15.65
C LYS A 15 -13.64 23.23 16.57
N THR A 16 -13.38 22.00 16.11
CA THR A 16 -13.77 20.76 16.81
C THR A 16 -12.67 20.17 17.69
N ILE A 17 -11.40 20.49 17.43
CA ILE A 17 -10.29 19.97 18.23
C ILE A 17 -10.30 20.55 19.65
N ASP A 18 -9.91 19.72 20.62
CA ASP A 18 -9.65 20.17 21.98
C ASP A 18 -8.35 21.01 22.00
N PRO A 19 -8.42 22.29 22.43
CA PRO A 19 -7.25 23.14 22.56
C PRO A 19 -6.16 22.55 23.46
N MET A 20 -6.51 21.71 24.43
CA MET A 20 -5.54 21.09 25.34
C MET A 20 -4.66 20.07 24.62
N LEU A 21 -5.21 19.30 23.66
CA LEU A 21 -4.42 18.41 22.82
C LEU A 21 -3.47 19.18 21.91
N MET A 22 -3.93 20.31 21.35
CA MET A 22 -3.07 21.18 20.54
C MET A 22 -1.94 21.79 21.37
N ARG A 23 -2.21 22.23 22.60
CA ARG A 23 -1.18 22.67 23.54
C ARG A 23 -0.12 21.59 23.74
N GLN A 24 -0.52 20.37 24.09
CA GLN A 24 0.42 19.27 24.32
C GLN A 24 1.28 18.97 23.08
N LEU A 25 0.69 19.05 21.88
CA LEU A 25 1.45 18.90 20.64
C LEU A 25 2.48 20.02 20.47
N PHE A 26 2.13 21.28 20.75
CA PHE A 26 3.05 22.42 20.67
C PHE A 26 4.16 22.29 21.73
N ASP A 27 3.82 21.93 22.96
CA ASP A 27 4.78 21.77 24.05
C ASP A 27 5.90 20.79 23.68
N ARG A 28 5.61 19.73 22.91
CA ARG A 28 6.61 18.76 22.42
C ARG A 28 7.68 19.36 21.49
N HIS A 29 7.37 20.44 20.77
CA HIS A 29 8.25 21.00 19.74
C HIS A 29 8.86 22.36 20.12
N PHE A 30 8.34 23.00 21.16
CA PHE A 30 8.80 24.32 21.61
C PHE A 30 9.41 24.29 23.03
N VAL A 31 9.86 23.12 23.51
CA VAL A 31 10.49 22.95 24.83
C VAL A 31 11.67 23.92 25.00
N GLY A 32 11.59 24.79 26.02
CA GLY A 32 12.68 25.73 26.36
C GLY A 32 12.78 26.96 25.45
N GLY A 33 11.87 27.12 24.47
CA GLY A 33 11.76 28.29 23.60
C GLY A 33 10.48 29.09 23.88
N ALA A 34 10.35 30.25 23.23
CA ALA A 34 9.08 30.98 23.24
C ALA A 34 8.07 30.25 22.34
N ALA A 35 7.08 29.60 22.95
CA ALA A 35 5.98 29.02 22.20
C ALA A 35 5.24 30.14 21.43
N PRO A 36 4.87 29.92 20.15
CA PRO A 36 4.20 30.93 19.34
C PRO A 36 2.79 31.25 19.85
N ILE A 37 2.22 30.39 20.69
CA ILE A 37 0.89 30.53 21.29
C ILE A 37 1.04 30.33 22.80
N ALA A 38 0.57 31.29 23.60
CA ALA A 38 0.49 31.16 25.05
C ALA A 38 -0.82 30.47 25.45
N PHE A 39 -0.77 29.16 25.69
CA PHE A 39 -1.95 28.37 26.08
C PHE A 39 -2.33 28.47 27.56
N ASP A 40 -1.59 29.24 28.35
CA ASP A 40 -1.83 29.42 29.80
C ASP A 40 -2.80 30.57 30.12
N ASP A 41 -3.12 31.41 29.14
CA ASP A 41 -4.09 32.49 29.31
C ASP A 41 -5.52 31.95 29.14
N ALA A 42 -6.21 31.67 30.24
CA ALA A 42 -7.57 31.14 30.25
C ALA A 42 -8.60 32.05 29.54
N GLU A 43 -8.33 33.35 29.40
CA GLU A 43 -9.21 34.30 28.71
C GLU A 43 -8.92 34.39 27.20
N ALA A 44 -7.80 33.82 26.74
CA ALA A 44 -7.39 33.88 25.34
C ALA A 44 -8.30 33.06 24.41
N ASN A 45 -8.54 33.61 23.22
CA ASN A 45 -9.18 32.88 22.12
C ASN A 45 -8.18 31.92 21.46
N HIS A 46 -7.86 30.81 22.13
CA HIS A 46 -6.91 29.79 21.66
C HIS A 46 -7.20 29.28 20.24
N ARG A 47 -8.48 29.11 19.88
CA ARG A 47 -8.86 28.67 18.53
C ARG A 47 -8.55 29.74 17.47
N GLY A 48 -8.72 31.02 17.81
CA GLY A 48 -8.31 32.14 16.97
C GLY A 48 -6.79 32.19 16.79
N LEU A 49 -6.03 32.04 17.87
CA LEU A 49 -4.56 32.01 17.84
C LEU A 49 -4.02 30.84 17.02
N LEU A 50 -4.62 29.65 17.16
CA LEU A 50 -4.30 28.49 16.32
C LEU A 50 -4.60 28.76 14.84
N ALA A 51 -5.72 29.40 14.52
CA ALA A 51 -6.07 29.73 13.14
C ALA A 51 -5.09 30.74 12.54
N GLU A 52 -4.67 31.76 13.29
CA GLU A 52 -3.66 32.73 12.87
C GLU A 52 -2.30 32.07 12.63
N TYR A 53 -1.85 31.21 13.55
CA TYR A 53 -0.61 30.47 13.40
C TYR A 53 -0.61 29.57 12.15
N PHE A 54 -1.69 28.83 11.90
CA PHE A 54 -1.79 27.95 10.73
C PHE A 54 -2.11 28.68 9.41
N ASP A 55 -2.47 29.96 9.45
CA ASP A 55 -2.57 30.78 8.24
C ASP A 55 -1.20 31.13 7.67
N GLN A 56 -0.16 31.17 8.54
CA GLN A 56 1.23 31.40 8.15
C GLN A 56 1.71 30.39 7.08
N PRO A 57 2.71 30.76 6.28
CA PRO A 57 3.44 29.83 5.42
C PRO A 57 3.99 28.61 6.19
N VAL A 58 3.94 27.42 5.59
CA VAL A 58 4.32 26.15 6.27
C VAL A 58 5.82 26.09 6.61
N ASN A 59 6.67 26.81 5.86
CA ASN A 59 8.10 27.01 6.16
C ASN A 59 8.35 27.74 7.48
N ASP A 60 7.37 28.49 7.99
CA ASP A 60 7.51 29.21 9.25
C ASP A 60 7.16 28.32 10.46
N TRP A 61 6.67 27.10 10.22
CA TRP A 61 6.35 26.14 11.28
C TRP A 61 7.59 25.34 11.68
N SER A 62 7.62 24.89 12.94
CA SER A 62 8.64 23.93 13.41
C SER A 62 8.65 22.67 12.55
N GLU A 63 9.84 22.23 12.10
CA GLU A 63 10.01 21.01 11.31
C GLU A 63 9.44 19.77 12.02
N GLY A 64 9.63 19.68 13.35
CA GLY A 64 9.08 18.60 14.16
C GLY A 64 7.54 18.61 14.17
N LEU A 65 6.93 19.79 14.30
CA LEU A 65 5.47 19.93 14.26
C LEU A 65 4.92 19.54 12.89
N VAL A 66 5.59 19.95 11.80
CA VAL A 66 5.24 19.57 10.43
C VAL A 66 5.28 18.05 10.27
N ALA A 67 6.32 17.39 10.77
CA ALA A 67 6.45 15.94 10.72
C ALA A 67 5.32 15.23 11.47
N ASP A 68 5.05 15.62 12.72
CA ASP A 68 4.01 15.02 13.55
C ASP A 68 2.62 15.20 12.94
N LEU A 69 2.31 16.41 12.44
CA LEU A 69 1.04 16.69 11.76
C LEU A 69 0.86 15.84 10.49
N HIS A 70 1.92 15.55 9.75
CA HIS A 70 1.85 14.64 8.60
C HIS A 70 1.45 13.23 9.02
N ARG A 71 2.05 12.70 10.09
CA ARG A 71 1.71 11.37 10.62
C ARG A 71 0.27 11.32 11.10
N ILE A 72 -0.14 12.30 11.91
CA ILE A 72 -1.51 12.39 12.42
C ILE A 72 -2.51 12.51 11.27
N ALA A 73 -2.18 13.23 10.20
CA ALA A 73 -3.03 13.37 9.03
C ALA A 73 -3.23 12.08 8.22
N GLU A 74 -2.30 11.12 8.29
CA GLU A 74 -2.45 9.81 7.65
C GLU A 74 -3.54 8.97 8.34
N LEU A 75 -3.55 8.95 9.68
CA LEU A 75 -4.57 8.25 10.47
C LEU A 75 -5.84 9.07 10.74
N GLY A 76 -5.81 10.39 10.53
CA GLY A 76 -6.94 11.31 10.73
C GLY A 76 -8.06 11.21 9.69
N THR A 77 -8.34 10.01 9.19
CA THR A 77 -9.42 9.70 8.23
C THR A 77 -10.40 8.70 8.84
N SER A 78 -11.62 8.57 8.32
CA SER A 78 -12.59 7.60 8.84
C SER A 78 -12.04 6.17 8.88
N HIS A 79 -11.27 5.77 7.87
CA HIS A 79 -10.63 4.46 7.83
C HIS A 79 -9.48 4.33 8.84
N GLY A 80 -8.68 5.39 9.04
CA GLY A 80 -7.65 5.41 10.07
C GLY A 80 -8.25 5.34 11.48
N MET A 81 -9.35 6.04 11.74
CA MET A 81 -10.10 5.94 12.98
C MET A 81 -10.64 4.52 13.22
N GLU A 82 -11.25 3.88 12.22
CA GLU A 82 -11.68 2.47 12.32
C GLU A 82 -10.51 1.54 12.65
N THR A 83 -9.33 1.80 12.07
CA THR A 83 -8.10 1.02 12.32
C THR A 83 -7.64 1.19 13.77
N ILE A 84 -7.54 2.44 14.25
CA ILE A 84 -7.21 2.77 15.65
C ILE A 84 -8.18 2.08 16.61
N LEU A 85 -9.49 2.23 16.40
CA LEU A 85 -10.51 1.64 17.28
C LEU A 85 -10.50 0.11 17.24
N SER A 86 -10.12 -0.50 16.12
CA SER A 86 -9.95 -1.96 16.03
C SER A 86 -8.71 -2.41 16.81
N ALA A 87 -7.58 -1.72 16.64
CA ALA A 87 -6.34 -1.99 17.39
C ALA A 87 -6.53 -1.80 18.90
N ALA A 88 -7.21 -0.74 19.32
CA ALA A 88 -7.52 -0.47 20.74
C ALA A 88 -8.35 -1.60 21.35
N ARG A 89 -9.38 -2.07 20.64
CA ARG A 89 -10.20 -3.22 21.08
C ARG A 89 -9.41 -4.51 21.19
N ARG A 90 -8.51 -4.79 20.23
CA ARG A 90 -7.63 -5.96 20.26
C ARG A 90 -6.69 -5.94 21.47
N GLN A 91 -6.20 -4.75 21.85
CA GLN A 91 -5.31 -4.55 23.00
C GLN A 91 -6.04 -4.23 24.31
N GLN A 92 -7.38 -4.25 24.32
CA GLN A 92 -8.22 -3.91 25.47
C GLN A 92 -7.94 -2.52 26.07
N ILE A 93 -7.53 -1.56 25.23
CA ILE A 93 -7.28 -0.18 25.61
C ILE A 93 -8.58 0.62 25.47
N THR A 94 -9.03 1.22 26.58
CA THR A 94 -10.12 2.20 26.58
C THR A 94 -9.54 3.58 26.23
N LEU A 95 -9.88 4.10 25.05
CA LEU A 95 -9.38 5.40 24.58
C LEU A 95 -10.16 6.59 25.14
N PHE A 96 -11.46 6.42 25.33
CA PHE A 96 -12.37 7.46 25.78
C PHE A 96 -13.28 6.87 26.86
N GLU A 97 -13.62 7.67 27.87
CA GLU A 97 -14.63 7.28 28.84
C GLU A 97 -16.01 7.19 28.16
N PRO A 98 -16.92 6.30 28.59
CA PRO A 98 -18.25 6.23 28.02
C PRO A 98 -18.96 7.59 28.14
N ALA A 99 -19.36 8.16 27.00
CA ALA A 99 -20.05 9.44 26.97
C ALA A 99 -21.28 9.45 27.90
N ASP A 100 -21.41 10.53 28.69
CA ASP A 100 -22.61 10.79 29.48
C ASP A 100 -23.79 11.07 28.54
N PRO A 101 -24.88 10.28 28.60
CA PRO A 101 -26.03 10.43 27.68
C PRO A 101 -26.70 11.82 27.73
N GLU A 102 -26.40 12.66 28.73
CA GLU A 102 -26.95 14.01 28.85
C GLU A 102 -26.13 15.11 28.12
N GLN A 103 -24.91 14.83 27.65
CA GLN A 103 -24.10 15.83 26.91
C GLN A 103 -24.53 15.95 25.44
N THR A 104 -25.31 16.99 25.13
CA THR A 104 -25.92 17.24 23.81
C THR A 104 -25.33 18.44 23.04
N ALA A 105 -24.06 18.79 23.26
CA ALA A 105 -23.43 19.89 22.54
C ALA A 105 -22.27 19.39 21.66
N ASP A 106 -22.47 19.51 20.34
CA ASP A 106 -21.58 19.08 19.25
C ASP A 106 -21.34 17.56 19.13
N ALA A 107 -20.95 17.11 17.93
CA ALA A 107 -20.59 15.70 17.72
C ALA A 107 -19.42 15.36 18.68
N PRO A 108 -19.51 14.27 19.48
CA PRO A 108 -18.48 13.93 20.44
C PRO A 108 -17.10 13.93 19.79
N ALA A 109 -16.09 14.46 20.48
CA ALA A 109 -14.70 14.44 20.04
C ALA A 109 -14.22 13.05 19.58
N GLU A 110 -14.78 12.01 20.21
CA GLU A 110 -14.61 10.58 19.92
C GLU A 110 -15.08 10.14 18.52
N GLN A 111 -15.87 10.98 17.84
CA GLN A 111 -16.40 10.73 16.50
C GLN A 111 -15.66 11.52 15.40
N ASP A 112 -14.74 12.42 15.76
CA ASP A 112 -13.90 13.13 14.79
C ASP A 112 -12.59 12.35 14.56
N PRO A 113 -12.34 11.79 13.35
CA PRO A 113 -11.14 11.02 13.07
C PRO A 113 -9.82 11.75 13.37
N LYS A 114 -9.78 13.06 13.17
CA LYS A 114 -8.55 13.84 13.41
C LYS A 114 -8.30 14.04 14.89
N HIS A 115 -9.36 14.21 15.68
CA HIS A 115 -9.28 14.29 17.13
C HIS A 115 -8.79 12.95 17.69
N VAL A 116 -9.40 11.84 17.27
CA VAL A 116 -8.98 10.49 17.69
C VAL A 116 -7.50 10.23 17.35
N ALA A 117 -7.08 10.56 16.12
CA ALA A 117 -5.69 10.38 15.70
C ALA A 117 -4.72 11.22 16.55
N LEU A 118 -5.04 12.48 16.84
CA LEU A 118 -4.21 13.33 17.68
C LEU A 118 -4.15 12.84 19.14
N HIS A 119 -5.30 12.47 19.71
CA HIS A 119 -5.38 11.92 21.07
C HIS A 119 -4.53 10.66 21.22
N VAL A 120 -4.70 9.70 20.29
CA VAL A 120 -3.93 8.45 20.30
C VAL A 120 -2.44 8.73 20.05
N TYR A 121 -2.09 9.67 19.18
CA TYR A 121 -0.70 10.05 18.95
C TYR A 121 0.00 10.55 20.23
N LEU A 122 -0.69 11.37 21.03
CA LEU A 122 -0.15 12.00 22.23
C LEU A 122 -0.17 11.09 23.47
N HIS A 123 -1.24 10.31 23.65
CA HIS A 123 -1.49 9.55 24.87
C HIS A 123 -1.27 8.04 24.74
N HIS A 124 -1.29 7.50 23.52
CA HIS A 124 -1.20 6.07 23.24
C HIS A 124 -0.30 5.83 22.01
N HIS A 125 0.93 6.34 22.05
CA HIS A 125 1.82 6.36 20.88
C HIS A 125 2.09 4.97 20.30
N ASP A 126 2.29 3.95 21.13
CA ASP A 126 2.51 2.57 20.66
C ASP A 126 1.30 2.05 19.86
N LEU A 127 0.08 2.39 20.30
CA LEU A 127 -1.14 2.07 19.56
C LEU A 127 -1.24 2.85 18.25
N PHE A 128 -0.78 4.11 18.23
CA PHE A 128 -0.69 4.90 17.01
C PHE A 128 0.22 4.22 15.97
N GLU A 129 1.41 3.76 16.38
CA GLU A 129 2.35 3.06 15.51
C GLU A 129 1.74 1.78 14.94
N VAL A 130 1.10 0.96 15.79
CA VAL A 130 0.40 -0.26 15.36
C VAL A 130 -0.69 0.04 14.33
N ALA A 131 -1.48 1.10 14.54
CA ALA A 131 -2.52 1.48 13.59
C ALA A 131 -1.94 2.03 12.28
N ALA A 132 -0.84 2.79 12.35
CA ALA A 132 -0.15 3.33 11.17
C ALA A 132 0.42 2.19 10.31
N ASP A 133 1.03 1.20 10.94
CA ASP A 133 1.57 0.02 10.27
C ASP A 133 0.47 -0.83 9.63
N GLN A 134 -0.64 -1.07 10.33
CA GLN A 134 -1.79 -1.79 9.76
C GLN A 134 -2.39 -1.07 8.54
N LEU A 135 -2.42 0.27 8.56
CA LEU A 135 -2.84 1.06 7.41
C LEU A 135 -1.83 0.94 6.27
N ALA A 136 -0.53 1.02 6.57
CA ALA A 136 0.56 0.88 5.61
C ALA A 136 0.60 -0.49 4.94
N LEU A 137 0.38 -1.57 5.69
CA LEU A 137 0.34 -2.94 5.17
C LEU A 137 -0.67 -3.11 4.02
N ARG A 138 -1.80 -2.39 4.10
CA ARG A 138 -2.91 -2.47 3.13
C ARG A 138 -2.91 -1.34 2.11
N ALA A 139 -1.99 -0.38 2.22
CA ALA A 139 -1.92 0.79 1.36
C ALA A 139 -1.49 0.48 -0.10
N PRO A 140 -0.54 -0.44 -0.36
CA PRO A 140 -0.12 -0.74 -1.73
C PRO A 140 -1.27 -1.32 -2.56
N THR A 141 -1.58 -0.64 -3.67
CA THR A 141 -2.60 -1.11 -4.63
C THR A 141 -2.06 -2.03 -5.71
N ALA A 142 -0.74 -2.20 -5.75
CA ALA A 142 -0.01 -3.11 -6.61
C ALA A 142 1.25 -3.52 -5.85
N MET A 143 1.46 -4.81 -5.71
CA MET A 143 2.63 -5.40 -5.06
C MET A 143 3.40 -6.19 -6.11
N ALA A 144 4.72 -6.19 -6.01
CA ALA A 144 5.53 -7.14 -6.75
C ALA A 144 5.37 -8.51 -6.09
N GLU A 145 5.09 -9.50 -6.91
CA GLU A 145 4.92 -10.87 -6.48
C GLU A 145 6.16 -11.68 -6.84
N PHE A 146 6.61 -12.48 -5.88
CA PHE A 146 7.70 -13.42 -5.99
C PHE A 146 7.20 -14.77 -5.48
N ARG A 147 7.53 -15.84 -6.18
CA ARG A 147 7.30 -17.21 -5.71
C ARG A 147 8.63 -17.94 -5.65
N GLY A 148 8.92 -18.56 -4.51
CA GLY A 148 10.10 -19.38 -4.38
C GLY A 148 9.91 -20.78 -4.94
N PRO A 149 10.98 -21.58 -5.03
CA PRO A 149 10.93 -22.88 -5.67
C PRO A 149 10.22 -23.97 -4.86
N GLU A 150 10.07 -23.76 -3.56
CA GLU A 150 9.45 -24.71 -2.65
C GLU A 150 8.23 -24.09 -1.97
N ARG A 151 7.22 -24.92 -1.76
CA ARG A 151 6.04 -24.61 -0.95
C ARG A 151 6.25 -25.05 0.49
N ASP A 152 5.38 -24.59 1.38
CA ASP A 152 5.37 -24.92 2.80
C ASP A 152 6.69 -24.55 3.52
N VAL A 153 7.32 -23.45 3.10
CA VAL A 153 8.54 -22.93 3.75
C VAL A 153 8.14 -21.92 4.82
N PRO A 154 8.27 -22.23 6.13
CA PRO A 154 7.87 -21.32 7.20
C PRO A 154 8.81 -20.11 7.29
N ALA A 155 8.28 -18.98 7.75
CA ALA A 155 9.09 -17.84 8.17
C ALA A 155 9.65 -18.11 9.57
N ASP A 156 10.97 -18.00 9.75
CA ASP A 156 11.62 -18.11 11.05
C ASP A 156 11.96 -16.71 11.56
N PHE A 157 11.07 -16.15 12.39
CA PHE A 157 11.21 -14.81 12.92
C PHE A 157 11.56 -14.83 14.41
N THR A 158 12.74 -14.27 14.72
CA THR A 158 13.21 -14.00 16.09
C THR A 158 13.62 -12.54 16.19
N ASP A 159 13.76 -12.01 17.41
CA ASP A 159 14.19 -10.62 17.62
C ASP A 159 15.56 -10.34 16.97
N ASP A 160 16.50 -11.29 17.02
CA ASP A 160 17.82 -11.17 16.40
C ASP A 160 17.73 -11.15 14.87
N VAL A 161 16.88 -11.99 14.29
CA VAL A 161 16.60 -12.01 12.84
C VAL A 161 15.96 -10.69 12.42
N GLY A 162 14.99 -10.19 13.20
CA GLY A 162 14.34 -8.91 12.98
C GLY A 162 15.32 -7.74 12.99
N ALA A 163 16.21 -7.68 13.99
CA ALA A 163 17.24 -6.66 14.09
C ALA A 163 18.24 -6.71 12.92
N ALA A 164 18.63 -7.91 12.49
CA ALA A 164 19.52 -8.08 11.33
C ALA A 164 18.86 -7.61 10.03
N LEU A 165 17.59 -7.97 9.80
CA LEU A 165 16.82 -7.52 8.65
C LEU A 165 16.63 -6.00 8.66
N GLU A 166 16.28 -5.40 9.81
CA GLU A 166 16.11 -3.95 9.95
C GLU A 166 17.40 -3.20 9.60
N ALA A 167 18.56 -3.67 10.10
CA ALA A 167 19.85 -3.08 9.78
C ALA A 167 20.20 -3.19 8.29
N ALA A 168 19.92 -4.35 7.67
CA ALA A 168 20.16 -4.56 6.25
C ALA A 168 19.23 -3.69 5.38
N ALA A 169 17.95 -3.58 5.73
CA ALA A 169 16.99 -2.72 5.07
C ALA A 169 17.36 -1.22 5.23
N ALA A 170 17.81 -0.81 6.42
CA ALA A 170 18.32 0.55 6.64
C ALA A 170 19.50 0.88 5.72
N ALA A 171 20.44 -0.06 5.55
CA ALA A 171 21.57 0.10 4.64
C ALA A 171 21.13 0.17 3.17
N LEU A 172 20.13 -0.62 2.77
CA LEU A 172 19.51 -0.56 1.44
C LEU A 172 18.93 0.83 1.17
N PHE A 173 18.06 1.33 2.06
CA PHE A 173 17.43 2.64 1.89
C PHE A 173 18.46 3.78 1.93
N ALA A 174 19.49 3.68 2.78
CA ALA A 174 20.55 4.70 2.84
C ALA A 174 21.27 4.89 1.49
N LYS A 175 21.48 3.82 0.71
CA LYS A 175 22.10 3.89 -0.63
C LYS A 175 21.29 4.75 -1.61
N ASP A 176 19.96 4.73 -1.48
CA ASP A 176 19.04 5.49 -2.33
C ASP A 176 18.71 6.89 -1.78
N LEU A 177 19.60 7.44 -0.94
CA LEU A 177 19.45 8.76 -0.32
C LEU A 177 18.18 8.90 0.53
N GLN A 178 17.64 7.79 1.04
CA GLN A 178 16.46 7.75 1.90
C GLN A 178 16.80 7.90 3.40
N GLY A 179 18.09 7.93 3.75
CA GLY A 179 18.59 8.03 5.12
C GLY A 179 18.72 6.66 5.78
N GLY A 180 19.32 6.61 6.97
CA GLY A 180 19.55 5.37 7.73
C GLY A 180 18.43 5.00 8.70
N TYR A 181 17.31 5.72 8.70
CA TYR A 181 16.15 5.37 9.52
C TYR A 181 15.43 4.17 8.90
N CYS A 182 15.30 3.11 9.68
CA CYS A 182 14.39 2.00 9.40
C CYS A 182 13.75 1.56 10.72
N ARG A 183 12.48 1.16 10.69
CA ARG A 183 11.81 0.47 11.79
C ARG A 183 11.05 -0.70 11.22
N LEU A 184 11.29 -1.90 11.75
CA LEU A 184 10.57 -3.10 11.39
C LEU A 184 9.40 -3.35 12.35
N ALA A 185 8.24 -3.70 11.81
CA ALA A 185 7.08 -4.10 12.58
C ALA A 185 6.49 -5.41 12.02
N PRO A 186 6.59 -6.54 12.75
CA PRO A 186 5.99 -7.81 12.35
C PRO A 186 4.49 -7.88 12.70
N TYR A 187 3.73 -8.58 11.86
CA TYR A 187 2.30 -8.82 12.02
C TYR A 187 1.94 -10.22 11.53
N ASP A 188 1.31 -10.99 12.40
CA ASP A 188 0.64 -12.22 11.99
C ASP A 188 -0.84 -11.89 11.74
N GLU A 189 -1.29 -12.08 10.51
CA GLU A 189 -2.71 -11.98 10.13
C GLU A 189 -3.03 -13.14 9.19
N ASP A 190 -4.00 -13.98 9.58
CA ASP A 190 -4.36 -15.21 8.89
C ASP A 190 -3.17 -16.19 8.74
N ASP A 191 -3.08 -16.89 7.60
CA ASP A 191 -1.99 -17.81 7.24
C ASP A 191 -0.80 -17.05 6.56
N GLU A 192 -0.66 -15.75 6.83
CA GLU A 192 0.40 -14.88 6.27
C GLU A 192 1.29 -14.26 7.36
N PHE A 193 2.60 -14.34 7.13
CA PHE A 193 3.60 -13.60 7.90
C PHE A 193 3.85 -12.25 7.22
N ASN A 194 3.54 -11.16 7.93
CA ASN A 194 3.58 -9.82 7.36
C ASN A 194 4.60 -8.93 8.08
N LEU A 195 5.27 -8.07 7.32
CA LEU A 195 6.20 -7.08 7.86
C LEU A 195 5.88 -5.70 7.27
N VAL A 196 5.99 -4.67 8.11
CA VAL A 196 6.00 -3.27 7.68
C VAL A 196 7.38 -2.68 8.00
N LEU A 197 8.03 -2.13 6.99
CA LEU A 197 9.28 -1.38 7.13
C LEU A 197 8.98 0.11 7.00
N SER A 198 9.08 0.86 8.09
CA SER A 198 9.08 2.32 8.03
C SER A 198 10.46 2.81 7.61
N HIS A 199 10.57 3.70 6.63
CA HIS A 199 11.84 4.25 6.16
C HIS A 199 11.71 5.70 5.70
N GLY A 200 12.81 6.40 5.50
CA GLY A 200 12.76 7.78 4.97
C GLY A 200 12.43 7.81 3.46
N ALA A 201 11.77 8.87 3.02
CA ALA A 201 11.70 9.21 1.59
C ALA A 201 13.02 9.86 1.14
N PRO A 202 13.33 9.92 -0.18
CA PRO A 202 14.36 10.82 -0.67
C PRO A 202 14.04 12.26 -0.26
N VAL A 203 15.06 13.06 0.03
CA VAL A 203 14.87 14.48 0.36
C VAL A 203 14.21 15.19 -0.82
N LYS A 204 13.08 15.85 -0.56
CA LYS A 204 12.46 16.73 -1.53
C LYS A 204 12.71 18.17 -1.11
N THR A 205 13.44 18.91 -1.94
CA THR A 205 13.58 20.36 -1.88
C THR A 205 12.49 20.99 -2.73
N THR A 206 11.60 21.75 -2.12
CA THR A 206 10.58 22.52 -2.87
C THR A 206 10.94 24.00 -2.75
N PRO A 207 11.23 24.69 -3.88
CA PRO A 207 11.38 26.13 -3.86
C PRO A 207 10.01 26.76 -3.61
N VAL A 208 9.95 27.67 -2.67
CA VAL A 208 8.75 28.44 -2.34
C VAL A 208 9.09 29.92 -2.43
N VAL A 209 8.15 30.71 -2.93
CA VAL A 209 8.28 32.17 -2.93
C VAL A 209 7.71 32.69 -1.62
N SER A 210 8.58 33.32 -0.82
CA SER A 210 8.21 33.98 0.43
C SER A 210 8.47 35.48 0.26
N GLY A 211 7.41 36.25 -0.02
CA GLY A 211 7.55 37.67 -0.34
C GLY A 211 8.29 37.91 -1.66
N ASP A 212 9.43 38.60 -1.59
CA ASP A 212 10.29 38.95 -2.72
C ASP A 212 11.53 38.02 -2.87
N ARG A 213 11.61 36.94 -2.06
CA ARG A 213 12.72 35.98 -2.09
C ARG A 213 12.26 34.54 -2.32
N GLU A 214 13.13 33.77 -2.96
CA GLU A 214 12.99 32.32 -3.07
C GLU A 214 13.61 31.66 -1.82
N GLU A 215 12.84 30.79 -1.17
CA GLU A 215 13.27 29.97 -0.04
C GLU A 215 13.14 28.48 -0.39
N ILE A 216 13.88 27.63 0.30
CA ILE A 216 13.87 26.18 0.06
C ILE A 216 13.35 25.48 1.31
N ILE A 217 12.26 24.73 1.16
CA ILE A 217 11.79 23.80 2.19
C ILE A 217 12.35 22.41 1.89
N THR A 218 13.05 21.83 2.87
CA THR A 218 13.56 20.47 2.81
C THR A 218 12.72 19.57 3.69
N VAL A 219 12.03 18.59 3.10
CA VAL A 219 11.24 17.61 3.85
C VAL A 219 11.69 16.20 3.52
N ARG A 220 11.89 15.40 4.57
CA ARG A 220 12.06 13.94 4.49
C ARG A 220 10.88 13.27 5.17
N ALA A 221 9.87 12.88 4.38
CA ALA A 221 8.71 12.16 4.90
C ALA A 221 9.07 10.72 5.27
N VAL A 222 8.33 10.13 6.21
CA VAL A 222 8.35 8.67 6.42
C VAL A 222 7.53 8.00 5.30
N LYS A 223 8.02 6.84 4.85
CA LYS A 223 7.40 5.94 3.89
C LYS A 223 7.37 4.54 4.49
N TYR A 224 6.54 3.69 3.91
CA TYR A 224 6.34 2.33 4.39
C TYR A 224 6.48 1.35 3.24
N ALA A 225 7.29 0.31 3.45
CA ALA A 225 7.26 -0.90 2.64
C ALA A 225 6.40 -1.94 3.34
N ALA A 226 5.58 -2.65 2.57
CA ALA A 226 4.76 -3.76 3.05
C ALA A 226 5.25 -5.06 2.42
N LEU A 227 5.60 -6.03 3.25
CA LEU A 227 5.97 -7.38 2.83
C LEU A 227 4.93 -8.35 3.39
N ARG A 228 4.38 -9.22 2.54
CA ARG A 228 3.38 -10.23 2.93
C ARG A 228 3.82 -11.58 2.40
N TYR A 229 4.04 -12.53 3.29
CA TYR A 229 4.56 -13.84 2.95
C TYR A 229 3.56 -14.95 3.29
N ASN A 230 3.25 -15.79 2.31
CA ASN A 230 2.44 -16.98 2.48
C ASN A 230 3.35 -18.21 2.40
N ALA A 231 3.52 -18.90 3.53
CA ALA A 231 4.39 -20.07 3.63
C ALA A 231 3.91 -21.24 2.77
N THR A 232 2.59 -21.50 2.75
CA THR A 232 1.98 -22.60 2.00
C THR A 232 2.24 -22.49 0.49
N GLU A 233 2.25 -21.28 -0.05
CA GLU A 233 2.52 -21.04 -1.46
C GLU A 233 3.97 -20.67 -1.78
N GLY A 234 4.83 -20.52 -0.76
CA GLY A 234 6.18 -19.98 -0.94
C GLY A 234 6.17 -18.59 -1.58
N ARG A 235 5.12 -17.79 -1.37
CA ARG A 235 4.85 -16.54 -2.09
C ARG A 235 5.13 -15.31 -1.23
N LEU A 236 5.89 -14.35 -1.76
CA LEU A 236 6.15 -13.05 -1.16
C LEU A 236 5.58 -11.91 -2.02
N LEU A 237 4.81 -11.02 -1.39
CA LEU A 237 4.33 -9.78 -1.99
C LEU A 237 5.08 -8.59 -1.38
N ILE A 238 5.59 -7.68 -2.21
CA ILE A 238 6.30 -6.47 -1.77
C ILE A 238 5.69 -5.22 -2.39
N GLY A 239 5.26 -4.27 -1.54
CA GLY A 239 4.66 -3.01 -1.94
C GLY A 239 5.26 -1.80 -1.23
N GLY A 240 4.97 -0.59 -1.72
CA GLY A 240 5.36 0.67 -1.05
C GLY A 240 6.76 1.20 -1.35
N VAL A 241 7.56 0.45 -2.14
CA VAL A 241 8.96 0.78 -2.47
C VAL A 241 9.20 0.91 -3.99
N LEU A 242 10.38 1.38 -4.37
CA LEU A 242 10.81 1.44 -5.76
C LEU A 242 10.99 0.04 -6.35
N LYS A 243 10.83 -0.11 -7.68
CA LYS A 243 10.99 -1.40 -8.36
C LYS A 243 12.38 -2.02 -8.20
N SER A 244 13.42 -1.20 -8.15
CA SER A 244 14.80 -1.65 -7.89
C SER A 244 14.91 -2.29 -6.50
N GLN A 245 14.33 -1.64 -5.50
CA GLN A 245 14.35 -2.09 -4.10
C GLN A 245 13.54 -3.35 -3.85
N GLN A 246 12.55 -3.68 -4.69
CA GLN A 246 11.73 -4.88 -4.53
C GLN A 246 12.57 -6.16 -4.59
N VAL A 247 13.52 -6.25 -5.52
CA VAL A 247 14.37 -7.44 -5.67
C VAL A 247 15.34 -7.56 -4.49
N GLU A 248 15.96 -6.46 -4.09
CA GLU A 248 16.86 -6.44 -2.94
C GLU A 248 16.13 -6.78 -1.63
N LEU A 249 14.91 -6.27 -1.43
CA LEU A 249 14.11 -6.63 -0.25
C LEU A 249 13.65 -8.09 -0.26
N ALA A 250 13.33 -8.65 -1.43
CA ALA A 250 13.02 -10.07 -1.54
C ALA A 250 14.23 -10.92 -1.13
N GLU A 251 15.43 -10.54 -1.56
CA GLU A 251 16.67 -11.24 -1.19
C GLU A 251 17.00 -11.10 0.30
N LEU A 252 16.82 -9.90 0.89
CA LEU A 252 16.98 -9.71 2.32
C LEU A 252 15.98 -10.54 3.12
N PHE A 253 14.73 -10.63 2.67
CA PHE A 253 13.73 -11.48 3.30
C PHE A 253 14.12 -12.95 3.21
N ALA A 254 14.54 -13.43 2.04
CA ALA A 254 14.98 -14.80 1.82
C ALA A 254 16.19 -15.15 2.70
N THR A 255 17.18 -14.26 2.76
CA THR A 255 18.40 -14.46 3.56
C THR A 255 18.11 -14.47 5.06
N HIS A 256 17.36 -13.48 5.56
CA HIS A 256 17.20 -13.29 7.01
C HIS A 256 16.02 -14.07 7.58
N ILE A 257 14.86 -14.05 6.93
CA ILE A 257 13.61 -14.64 7.45
C ILE A 257 13.48 -16.11 7.07
N LEU A 258 13.88 -16.48 5.84
CA LEU A 258 13.78 -17.88 5.39
C LEU A 258 15.08 -18.66 5.63
N GLY A 259 16.19 -17.98 5.93
CA GLY A 259 17.52 -18.60 6.02
C GLY A 259 18.00 -19.22 4.70
N ARG A 260 17.42 -18.78 3.57
CA ARG A 260 17.63 -19.33 2.22
C ARG A 260 17.95 -18.20 1.23
N PRO A 261 19.18 -17.70 1.20
CA PRO A 261 19.61 -16.72 0.20
C PRO A 261 19.30 -17.21 -1.22
N GLY A 262 18.86 -16.33 -2.11
CA GLY A 262 18.51 -16.66 -3.49
C GLY A 262 17.15 -17.34 -3.69
N PHE A 263 16.33 -17.54 -2.64
CA PHE A 263 15.03 -18.22 -2.75
C PHE A 263 14.07 -17.58 -3.78
N PHE A 264 14.20 -16.28 -4.05
CA PHE A 264 13.38 -15.56 -5.04
C PHE A 264 14.19 -15.10 -6.28
N ALA A 265 15.36 -15.68 -6.53
CA ALA A 265 16.28 -15.25 -7.59
C ALA A 265 16.12 -16.01 -8.92
N GLY A 266 15.43 -17.16 -8.94
CA GLY A 266 15.24 -17.96 -10.16
C GLY A 266 14.42 -17.25 -11.24
N ASP A 267 14.61 -17.65 -12.50
CA ASP A 267 13.93 -17.04 -13.66
C ASP A 267 12.41 -17.19 -13.56
N HIS A 268 11.96 -18.27 -12.92
CA HIS A 268 10.56 -18.57 -12.66
C HIS A 268 9.96 -17.80 -11.48
N ALA A 269 10.77 -17.17 -10.62
CA ALA A 269 10.27 -16.54 -9.39
C ALA A 269 9.31 -15.38 -9.66
N ARG A 270 9.35 -14.82 -10.88
CA ARG A 270 8.47 -13.74 -11.34
C ARG A 270 7.68 -14.10 -12.60
N ASP A 271 7.81 -15.34 -13.07
CA ASP A 271 7.05 -15.89 -14.18
C ASP A 271 5.79 -16.61 -13.69
N LEU A 272 4.85 -15.82 -13.17
CA LEU A 272 3.74 -16.33 -12.37
C LEU A 272 2.43 -16.47 -13.15
N TYR A 273 2.30 -15.75 -14.26
CA TYR A 273 1.03 -15.61 -14.95
C TYR A 273 1.17 -15.80 -16.45
N THR A 274 0.12 -16.32 -17.06
CA THR A 274 -0.03 -16.45 -18.50
C THR A 274 -1.41 -15.97 -18.96
N LEU A 275 -1.50 -15.62 -20.25
CA LEU A 275 -2.75 -15.34 -20.94
C LEU A 275 -3.04 -16.36 -22.05
N ASP A 276 -2.25 -17.43 -22.16
CA ASP A 276 -2.36 -18.44 -23.21
C ASP A 276 -3.76 -19.07 -23.30
N PRO A 277 -4.43 -19.45 -22.19
CA PRO A 277 -5.80 -19.99 -22.27
C PRO A 277 -6.79 -19.01 -22.93
N ILE A 278 -6.59 -17.70 -22.76
CA ILE A 278 -7.41 -16.67 -23.38
C ILE A 278 -7.06 -16.52 -24.86
N SER A 279 -5.77 -16.55 -25.19
CA SER A 279 -5.31 -16.50 -26.59
C SER A 279 -5.78 -17.71 -27.39
N GLU A 280 -5.81 -18.90 -26.79
CA GLU A 280 -6.26 -20.13 -27.41
C GLU A 280 -7.78 -20.17 -27.62
N ALA A 281 -8.56 -19.81 -26.60
CA ALA A 281 -10.03 -19.72 -26.70
C ALA A 281 -10.49 -18.52 -27.54
N GLY A 282 -9.68 -17.47 -27.60
CA GLY A 282 -9.92 -16.28 -28.39
C GLY A 282 -11.12 -15.45 -27.90
N PRO A 283 -11.91 -14.86 -28.82
CA PRO A 283 -13.01 -13.94 -28.52
C PRO A 283 -14.12 -14.49 -27.61
N ASP A 284 -14.26 -15.81 -27.56
CA ASP A 284 -15.31 -16.52 -26.82
C ASP A 284 -14.86 -16.94 -25.41
N PHE A 285 -13.63 -16.63 -25.01
CA PHE A 285 -13.15 -16.90 -23.66
C PHE A 285 -14.07 -16.26 -22.61
N ALA A 286 -14.46 -17.07 -21.63
CA ALA A 286 -15.21 -16.64 -20.46
C ALA A 286 -14.60 -17.29 -19.22
N PHE A 287 -14.51 -16.52 -18.14
CA PHE A 287 -14.05 -17.03 -16.86
C PHE A 287 -15.05 -18.03 -16.28
N GLU A 288 -14.57 -19.20 -15.88
CA GLU A 288 -15.32 -20.13 -15.05
C GLU A 288 -15.24 -19.68 -13.59
N HIS A 289 -16.33 -19.08 -13.10
CA HIS A 289 -16.41 -18.50 -11.76
C HIS A 289 -17.44 -19.19 -10.85
N ARG A 290 -18.19 -20.20 -11.33
CA ARG A 290 -19.29 -20.82 -10.57
C ARG A 290 -18.81 -21.68 -9.40
N HIS A 291 -17.51 -21.86 -9.25
CA HIS A 291 -16.90 -22.49 -8.09
C HIS A 291 -16.98 -21.60 -6.83
N ASP A 292 -17.20 -20.29 -6.99
CA ASP A 292 -17.35 -19.33 -5.91
C ASP A 292 -18.70 -18.60 -6.09
N ASP A 293 -19.72 -19.01 -5.32
CA ASP A 293 -21.06 -18.42 -5.34
C ASP A 293 -21.08 -16.93 -4.96
N THR A 294 -20.02 -16.43 -4.32
CA THR A 294 -19.89 -15.01 -4.02
C THR A 294 -19.61 -14.20 -5.28
N ILE A 295 -19.06 -14.80 -6.34
CA ILE A 295 -18.80 -14.14 -7.63
C ILE A 295 -20.07 -14.17 -8.48
N HIS A 296 -20.66 -12.99 -8.68
CA HIS A 296 -21.83 -12.79 -9.53
C HIS A 296 -21.49 -12.90 -11.01
N SER A 297 -20.44 -12.19 -11.44
CA SER A 297 -20.01 -12.18 -12.83
C SER A 297 -18.59 -11.68 -12.98
N VAL A 298 -17.95 -12.09 -14.08
CA VAL A 298 -16.63 -11.63 -14.49
C VAL A 298 -16.68 -11.15 -15.94
N THR A 299 -16.12 -9.98 -16.22
CA THR A 299 -16.12 -9.42 -17.58
C THR A 299 -14.80 -8.77 -17.91
N ILE A 300 -14.17 -9.18 -19.01
CA ILE A 300 -12.97 -8.52 -19.54
C ILE A 300 -13.39 -7.21 -20.19
N VAL A 301 -12.95 -6.10 -19.61
CA VAL A 301 -13.34 -4.74 -20.03
C VAL A 301 -12.29 -4.01 -20.85
N ALA A 302 -11.05 -4.50 -20.83
CA ALA A 302 -10.00 -4.07 -21.74
C ALA A 302 -9.04 -5.23 -22.02
N ALA A 303 -8.48 -5.24 -23.22
CA ALA A 303 -7.48 -6.20 -23.64
C ALA A 303 -6.46 -5.52 -24.56
N ALA A 304 -5.19 -5.87 -24.42
CA ALA A 304 -4.10 -5.40 -25.26
C ALA A 304 -3.40 -6.60 -25.90
N ALA A 305 -3.36 -6.62 -27.23
CA ALA A 305 -2.59 -7.57 -28.02
C ALA A 305 -1.35 -6.87 -28.57
N ASP A 306 -0.20 -7.53 -28.49
CA ASP A 306 1.09 -7.04 -28.94
C ASP A 306 1.53 -7.83 -30.17
N LEU A 307 1.91 -7.12 -31.24
CA LEU A 307 2.49 -7.72 -32.44
C LEU A 307 4.01 -7.80 -32.27
N PHE A 308 4.53 -9.01 -32.42
CA PHE A 308 5.95 -9.29 -32.47
C PHE A 308 6.38 -9.75 -33.86
N GLU A 309 7.57 -9.33 -34.26
CA GLU A 309 8.25 -9.82 -35.45
C GLU A 309 9.58 -10.45 -35.04
N TRP A 310 9.96 -11.53 -35.72
CA TRP A 310 11.25 -12.17 -35.50
C TRP A 310 12.34 -11.34 -36.16
N ASP A 311 13.29 -10.85 -35.38
CA ASP A 311 14.48 -10.17 -35.85
C ASP A 311 15.61 -11.22 -36.01
N GLU A 312 15.95 -11.54 -37.26
CA GLU A 312 16.99 -12.55 -37.57
C GLU A 312 18.39 -12.12 -37.10
N ASP A 313 18.69 -10.82 -37.12
CA ASP A 313 20.01 -10.31 -36.72
C ASP A 313 20.17 -10.34 -35.20
N ALA A 314 19.11 -9.99 -34.46
CA ALA A 314 19.10 -10.02 -33.00
C ALA A 314 18.77 -11.40 -32.41
N GLN A 315 18.35 -12.36 -33.24
CA GLN A 315 17.83 -13.68 -32.82
C GLN A 315 16.77 -13.55 -31.71
N ALA A 316 15.89 -12.55 -31.85
CA ALA A 316 14.93 -12.21 -30.82
C ALA A 316 13.61 -11.70 -31.41
N SER A 317 12.52 -11.92 -30.68
CA SER A 317 11.23 -11.32 -31.02
C SER A 317 11.22 -9.84 -30.64
N ARG A 318 11.01 -8.98 -31.62
CA ARG A 318 10.92 -7.53 -31.44
C ARG A 318 9.45 -7.09 -31.38
N HIS A 319 9.12 -6.31 -30.35
CA HIS A 319 7.82 -5.63 -30.27
C HIS A 319 7.70 -4.58 -31.37
N LEU A 320 6.61 -4.64 -32.14
CA LEU A 320 6.32 -3.65 -33.19
C LEU A 320 5.28 -2.64 -32.73
N ARG A 321 4.11 -3.13 -32.30
CA ARG A 321 2.97 -2.29 -31.90
C ARG A 321 1.98 -3.06 -31.03
N SER A 322 1.11 -2.31 -30.36
CA SER A 322 0.02 -2.84 -29.55
C SER A 322 -1.34 -2.44 -30.13
N TRP A 323 -2.32 -3.34 -30.05
CA TRP A 323 -3.73 -3.07 -30.32
C TRP A 323 -4.53 -3.20 -29.03
N VAL A 324 -5.21 -2.13 -28.63
CA VAL A 324 -5.96 -2.08 -27.38
C VAL A 324 -7.45 -1.96 -27.66
N THR A 325 -8.24 -2.87 -27.11
CA THR A 325 -9.70 -2.81 -27.13
C THR A 325 -10.23 -2.49 -25.73
N LYS A 326 -11.33 -1.75 -25.68
CA LYS A 326 -12.08 -1.44 -24.44
C LYS A 326 -13.56 -1.59 -24.71
N ASP A 327 -14.23 -2.38 -23.89
CA ASP A 327 -15.69 -2.56 -23.94
C ASP A 327 -16.16 -3.05 -22.59
N THR A 328 -17.11 -2.34 -21.98
CA THR A 328 -17.65 -2.72 -20.67
C THR A 328 -18.39 -4.06 -20.67
N ASN A 329 -18.78 -4.57 -21.84
CA ASN A 329 -19.54 -5.80 -22.03
C ASN A 329 -18.71 -6.96 -22.60
N GLY A 330 -17.42 -6.75 -22.91
CA GLY A 330 -16.55 -7.81 -23.43
C GLY A 330 -15.56 -7.32 -24.48
N ALA A 331 -14.36 -6.91 -24.04
CA ALA A 331 -13.35 -6.32 -24.92
C ALA A 331 -12.72 -7.31 -25.92
N LEU A 332 -12.69 -8.61 -25.60
CA LEU A 332 -12.08 -9.63 -26.48
C LEU A 332 -12.82 -9.77 -27.83
N ARG A 333 -14.14 -9.58 -27.83
CA ARG A 333 -14.97 -9.69 -29.04
C ARG A 333 -14.55 -8.70 -30.12
N ASN A 334 -14.02 -7.55 -29.71
CA ASN A 334 -13.59 -6.50 -30.63
C ASN A 334 -12.29 -6.84 -31.37
N PHE A 335 -11.61 -7.95 -31.02
CA PHE A 335 -10.51 -8.44 -31.85
C PHE A 335 -10.99 -9.13 -33.14
N THR A 336 -12.21 -9.68 -33.16
CA THR A 336 -12.76 -10.37 -34.35
C THR A 336 -12.89 -9.48 -35.58
N THR A 337 -13.04 -8.18 -35.37
CA THR A 337 -13.18 -7.17 -36.43
C THR A 337 -11.90 -6.35 -36.63
N SER A 338 -10.78 -6.81 -36.07
CA SER A 338 -9.49 -6.13 -36.10
C SER A 338 -8.42 -6.92 -36.90
N GLU A 339 -7.23 -6.34 -37.03
CA GLU A 339 -6.05 -6.99 -37.63
C GLU A 339 -5.34 -7.99 -36.71
N VAL A 340 -5.83 -8.18 -35.47
CA VAL A 340 -5.21 -9.08 -34.49
C VAL A 340 -5.49 -10.53 -34.85
N ASP A 341 -4.43 -11.29 -35.12
CA ASP A 341 -4.47 -12.73 -35.33
C ASP A 341 -3.40 -13.40 -34.44
N PHE A 342 -3.84 -14.07 -33.37
CA PHE A 342 -2.96 -14.74 -32.41
C PHE A 342 -2.13 -15.89 -33.02
N ARG A 343 -2.43 -16.32 -34.26
CA ARG A 343 -1.59 -17.27 -35.01
C ARG A 343 -0.47 -16.60 -35.81
N GLN A 344 -0.52 -15.29 -36.01
CA GLN A 344 0.41 -14.52 -36.86
C GLN A 344 1.18 -13.47 -36.05
N GLY A 345 1.92 -13.91 -35.03
CA GLY A 345 2.83 -13.06 -34.27
C GLY A 345 2.17 -12.11 -33.26
N TRP A 346 0.83 -12.04 -33.21
CA TRP A 346 0.13 -11.36 -32.13
C TRP A 346 0.06 -12.21 -30.87
N ARG A 347 0.25 -11.58 -29.71
CA ARG A 347 0.13 -12.22 -28.39
C ARG A 347 -0.68 -11.35 -27.47
N LEU A 348 -1.50 -11.93 -26.61
CA LEU A 348 -2.23 -11.15 -25.61
C LEU A 348 -1.26 -10.74 -24.51
N GLY A 349 -1.01 -9.44 -24.36
CA GLY A 349 -0.01 -8.90 -23.43
C GLY A 349 -0.60 -8.43 -22.11
N GLU A 350 -1.85 -7.96 -22.10
CA GLU A 350 -2.52 -7.47 -20.89
C GLU A 350 -4.03 -7.61 -21.01
N ILE A 351 -4.70 -7.93 -19.90
CA ILE A 351 -6.14 -7.78 -19.75
C ILE A 351 -6.48 -6.95 -18.51
N THR A 352 -7.63 -6.27 -18.57
CA THR A 352 -8.30 -5.73 -17.40
C THR A 352 -9.71 -6.29 -17.35
N PHE A 353 -10.08 -6.92 -16.24
CA PHE A 353 -11.40 -7.49 -16.03
C PHE A 353 -12.04 -6.98 -14.74
N ARG A 354 -13.36 -7.02 -14.69
CA ARG A 354 -14.17 -6.65 -13.52
C ARG A 354 -14.77 -7.91 -12.94
N VAL A 355 -14.58 -8.09 -11.64
CA VAL A 355 -15.23 -9.14 -10.86
C VAL A 355 -16.30 -8.47 -9.99
N PHE A 356 -17.54 -8.93 -10.13
CA PHE A 356 -18.67 -8.48 -9.33
C PHE A 356 -18.97 -9.51 -8.25
N PHE A 357 -19.06 -9.06 -7.01
CA PHE A 357 -19.30 -9.90 -5.84
C PHE A 357 -20.66 -9.60 -5.21
N HIS A 358 -21.36 -10.65 -4.80
CA HIS A 358 -22.53 -10.57 -3.94
C HIS A 358 -22.10 -10.16 -2.53
N VAL A 359 -22.40 -8.92 -2.14
CA VAL A 359 -22.11 -8.41 -0.79
C VAL A 359 -23.38 -7.87 -0.15
N GLY A 360 -24.14 -8.77 0.46
CA GLY A 360 -25.38 -8.45 1.17
C GLY A 360 -26.43 -7.78 0.28
N LYS A 361 -27.30 -6.95 0.89
CA LYS A 361 -28.46 -6.32 0.21
C LYS A 361 -28.15 -5.01 -0.56
N LYS A 362 -26.89 -4.56 -0.59
CA LYS A 362 -26.49 -3.31 -1.28
C LYS A 362 -25.95 -3.63 -2.69
N LYS A 363 -25.62 -2.58 -3.47
CA LYS A 363 -24.99 -2.73 -4.80
C LYS A 363 -23.83 -3.74 -4.75
N PRO A 364 -23.71 -4.64 -5.75
CA PRO A 364 -22.64 -5.62 -5.79
C PRO A 364 -21.28 -4.91 -5.71
N ALA A 365 -20.39 -5.49 -4.92
CA ALA A 365 -19.05 -4.95 -4.80
C ALA A 365 -18.27 -5.30 -6.06
N GLN A 366 -17.60 -4.32 -6.66
CA GLN A 366 -16.77 -4.54 -7.84
C GLN A 366 -15.29 -4.51 -7.47
N SER A 367 -14.50 -5.42 -8.00
CA SER A 367 -13.05 -5.30 -8.09
C SER A 367 -12.63 -5.18 -9.56
N THR A 368 -11.79 -4.21 -9.88
CA THR A 368 -11.16 -4.11 -11.21
C THR A 368 -9.77 -4.69 -11.07
N VAL A 369 -9.51 -5.74 -11.84
CA VAL A 369 -8.27 -6.52 -11.80
C VAL A 369 -7.52 -6.31 -13.12
N ARG A 370 -6.24 -6.01 -13.03
CA ARG A 370 -5.32 -5.99 -14.16
C ARG A 370 -4.43 -7.22 -14.06
N LEU A 371 -4.36 -7.98 -15.14
CA LEU A 371 -3.43 -9.11 -15.29
C LEU A 371 -2.52 -8.83 -16.47
N LYS A 372 -1.22 -8.83 -16.21
CA LYS A 372 -0.16 -8.61 -17.20
C LYS A 372 0.98 -9.59 -16.92
N PRO A 373 1.11 -10.66 -17.74
CA PRO A 373 2.27 -11.54 -17.70
C PRO A 373 3.59 -10.77 -17.87
N PRO A 374 4.70 -11.32 -17.34
CA PRO A 374 4.78 -12.60 -16.63
C PRO A 374 4.40 -12.50 -15.13
N GLY A 375 4.41 -11.31 -14.52
CA GLY A 375 4.38 -11.22 -13.04
C GLY A 375 3.52 -10.11 -12.45
N THR A 376 2.51 -9.59 -13.16
CA THR A 376 1.64 -8.52 -12.61
C THR A 376 0.19 -8.98 -12.50
N LEU A 377 -0.28 -9.13 -11.26
CA LEU A 377 -1.69 -9.16 -10.89
C LEU A 377 -1.97 -7.98 -9.94
N ALA A 378 -2.85 -7.05 -10.34
CA ALA A 378 -3.06 -5.82 -9.59
C ALA A 378 -4.56 -5.50 -9.40
N PHE A 379 -4.96 -5.27 -8.15
CA PHE A 379 -6.30 -4.87 -7.76
C PHE A 379 -6.28 -4.15 -6.39
N ARG A 380 -7.31 -3.33 -6.10
CA ARG A 380 -7.32 -2.48 -4.89
C ARG A 380 -7.97 -3.10 -3.65
N ARG A 381 -8.74 -4.17 -3.80
CA ARG A 381 -9.61 -4.69 -2.73
C ARG A 381 -9.07 -6.01 -2.21
N THR A 382 -8.17 -5.93 -1.22
CA THR A 382 -7.53 -7.09 -0.56
C THR A 382 -8.53 -8.07 0.04
N ARG A 383 -9.70 -7.60 0.50
CA ARG A 383 -10.75 -8.51 1.02
C ARG A 383 -11.26 -9.58 0.03
N PHE A 384 -10.99 -9.41 -1.27
CA PHE A 384 -11.37 -10.36 -2.32
C PHE A 384 -10.15 -11.04 -2.96
N GLU A 385 -8.97 -10.84 -2.40
CA GLU A 385 -7.69 -11.34 -2.90
C GLU A 385 -7.71 -12.84 -3.10
N LYS A 386 -8.08 -13.60 -2.06
CA LYS A 386 -8.18 -15.07 -2.13
C LYS A 386 -9.10 -15.57 -3.25
N SER A 387 -10.29 -14.97 -3.40
CA SER A 387 -11.22 -15.30 -4.50
C SER A 387 -10.64 -14.94 -5.87
N ILE A 388 -9.92 -13.83 -6.00
CA ILE A 388 -9.30 -13.41 -7.26
C ILE A 388 -8.17 -14.35 -7.65
N HIS A 389 -7.25 -14.68 -6.74
CA HIS A 389 -6.18 -15.66 -7.00
C HIS A 389 -6.77 -17.03 -7.37
N THR A 390 -7.77 -17.50 -6.63
CA THR A 390 -8.46 -18.78 -6.95
C THR A 390 -9.10 -18.77 -8.34
N LEU A 391 -9.72 -17.65 -8.73
CA LEU A 391 -10.31 -17.47 -10.06
C LEU A 391 -9.24 -17.54 -11.15
N ILE A 392 -8.09 -16.87 -10.96
CA ILE A 392 -6.96 -16.89 -11.91
C ILE A 392 -6.41 -18.31 -12.05
N ALA A 393 -6.08 -18.97 -10.95
CA ALA A 393 -5.56 -20.33 -10.93
C ALA A 393 -6.50 -21.33 -11.64
N ARG A 394 -7.80 -21.31 -11.30
CA ARG A 394 -8.79 -22.23 -11.90
C ARG A 394 -9.03 -22.03 -13.39
N ASN A 395 -8.70 -20.86 -13.92
CA ASN A 395 -8.80 -20.56 -15.34
C ASN A 395 -7.46 -20.77 -16.08
N GLY A 396 -6.46 -21.39 -15.43
CA GLY A 396 -5.15 -21.70 -16.03
C GLY A 396 -4.29 -20.48 -16.31
N LEU A 397 -4.60 -19.34 -15.67
CA LEU A 397 -3.90 -18.07 -15.91
C LEU A 397 -2.71 -17.86 -14.96
N GLU A 398 -2.53 -18.77 -14.01
CA GLU A 398 -1.36 -18.87 -13.14
C GLU A 398 -0.46 -19.99 -13.66
N LYS A 399 0.84 -19.71 -13.76
CA LYS A 399 1.83 -20.71 -14.12
C LYS A 399 2.16 -21.56 -12.89
N ASP A 400 2.10 -22.87 -13.07
CA ASP A 400 2.56 -23.82 -12.07
C ASP A 400 3.96 -24.29 -12.47
N HIS A 401 4.96 -23.73 -11.80
CA HIS A 401 6.36 -24.09 -11.99
C HIS A 401 6.86 -25.08 -10.94
N ASP A 402 5.99 -25.69 -10.12
CA ASP A 402 6.40 -26.55 -9.00
C ASP A 402 7.37 -27.68 -9.40
N PHE A 403 7.30 -28.18 -10.65
CA PHE A 403 8.23 -29.19 -11.16
C PHE A 403 9.56 -28.64 -11.68
N ASP A 404 9.55 -27.47 -12.32
CA ASP A 404 10.76 -26.87 -12.91
C ASP A 404 11.60 -26.17 -11.84
N LEU A 405 10.93 -25.59 -10.85
CA LEU A 405 11.53 -24.90 -9.69
C LEU A 405 12.33 -25.82 -8.77
N VAL A 406 11.91 -27.08 -8.61
CA VAL A 406 12.63 -28.07 -7.78
C VAL A 406 13.94 -28.52 -8.43
N VAL A 407 14.03 -28.45 -9.76
CA VAL A 407 15.25 -28.80 -10.51
C VAL A 407 16.28 -27.68 -10.40
N GLU A 408 15.86 -26.41 -10.52
CA GLU A 408 16.77 -25.25 -10.38
C GLU A 408 17.29 -25.07 -8.95
N ALA A 409 16.51 -25.40 -7.91
CA ALA A 409 16.97 -25.31 -6.52
C ALA A 409 18.00 -26.40 -6.12
N ALA A 410 18.18 -27.42 -6.97
CA ALA A 410 19.11 -28.54 -6.74
C ALA A 410 20.45 -28.38 -7.49
N GLU A 411 20.59 -27.35 -8.32
CA GLU A 411 21.84 -26.94 -8.99
C GLU A 411 22.53 -25.80 -8.23
#